data_AF-A0A349PN03-F1
#
_entry.id   AF-A0A349PN03-F1
#
_cell.length_a   1.000
_cell.length_b   1.000
_cell.length_c   1.000
_cell.angle_alpha   90.00
_cell.angle_beta   90.00
_cell.angle_gamma   90.00
#
_symmetry.space_group_name_H-M   'P 1'
#
loop_
_entity.id
_entity.type
_entity.pdbx_description
1 polymer ?
#
loop_
_entity_poly.entity_id
_entity_poly.type
_entity_poly.pdbx_seq_one_letter_code
_entity_poly.pdbx_strand_id
1 'polypeptide(L)' 'MKRSILILVSILILTLSVLTFIRFSNDHIECGTIVKKEVDKNGNKINKEEHICKEKYNF' A
#
# COMPACT_ATOMS: atom_id res chain seq x y z
N MET A 1 39.51 10.59 -3.44
CA MET A 1 38.93 9.83 -2.31
C MET A 1 37.72 10.51 -1.68
N LYS A 2 37.82 11.74 -1.14
CA LYS A 2 36.70 12.45 -0.48
C LYS A 2 35.44 12.59 -1.36
N ARG A 3 35.60 12.94 -2.63
CA ARG A 3 34.48 13.04 -3.59
C ARG A 3 33.77 11.70 -3.83
N SER A 4 34.53 10.62 -3.99
CA SER A 4 33.97 9.27 -4.16
C SER A 4 33.21 8.80 -2.92
N ILE A 5 33.73 9.11 -1.73
CA ILE A 5 33.06 8.82 -0.45
C ILE A 5 31.75 9.61 -0.35
N LEU A 6 31.77 10.90 -0.68
CA LEU A 6 30.55 11.73 -0.70
C LEU A 6 29.50 11.17 -1.66
N ILE A 7 29.91 10.77 -2.88
CA ILE A 7 29.01 10.17 -3.85
C ILE A 7 28.40 8.87 -3.29
N LEU A 8 29.23 8.01 -2.68
CA LEU A 8 28.77 6.73 -2.13
C LEU A 8 27.77 6.93 -0.98
N VAL A 9 28.03 7.88 -0.09
CA VAL A 9 27.12 8.25 1.01
C VAL A 9 25.81 8.82 0.47
N SER A 10 25.87 9.69 -0.54
CA SER A 10 24.66 10.25 -1.18
C SER A 10 23.80 9.16 -1.81
N ILE A 11 24.41 8.19 -2.50
CA ILE A 11 23.69 7.05 -3.07
C ILE A 11 23.02 6.24 -1.95
N LEU A 12 23.75 5.94 -0.88
CA LEU A 12 23.21 5.16 0.24
C LEU A 12 21.99 5.85 0.89
N ILE A 13 22.08 7.16 1.15
CA ILE A 13 20.98 7.93 1.72
C ILE A 13 19.78 7.96 0.78
N LEU A 14 20.01 8.16 -0.51
CA LEU A 14 18.95 8.20 -1.52
C LEU A 14 18.25 6.83 -1.60
N THR A 15 19.01 5.74 -1.67
CA THR A 15 18.46 4.38 -1.70
C THR A 15 17.63 4.09 -0.46
N LEU A 16 18.14 4.40 0.73
CA LEU A 16 17.40 4.16 1.97
C LEU A 16 16.09 4.98 2.00
N SER A 17 16.16 6.24 1.60
CA SER A 17 14.98 7.12 1.52
C SER A 17 13.91 6.55 0.59
N VAL A 18 14.29 6.14 -0.62
CA VAL A 18 13.37 5.55 -1.60
C VAL A 18 12.75 4.26 -1.07
N LEU A 19 13.54 3.36 -0.47
CA LEU A 19 13.02 2.12 0.10
C LEU A 19 12.04 2.38 1.24
N THR A 20 12.33 3.34 2.12
CA THR A 20 11.39 3.71 3.19
C THR A 20 10.10 4.30 2.64
N PHE A 21 10.19 5.19 1.64
CA PHE A 21 9.03 5.78 1.00
C PHE A 21 8.14 4.72 0.34
N ILE A 22 8.74 3.77 -0.40
CA ILE A 22 8.01 2.65 -1.02
C ILE A 22 7.32 1.81 0.05
N ARG A 23 8.01 1.50 1.15
CA ARG A 23 7.43 0.70 2.23
C ARG A 23 6.21 1.37 2.85
N PHE A 24 6.32 2.64 3.23
CA PHE A 24 5.20 3.36 3.87
C PHE A 24 4.07 3.71 2.89
N SER A 25 4.38 3.84 1.60
CA SER A 25 3.34 4.10 0.60
C SER A 25 2.58 2.83 0.17
N ASN A 26 3.11 1.65 0.48
CA ASN A 26 2.57 0.35 0.08
C ASN A 26 2.36 -0.59 1.29
N ASP A 27 2.21 -0.07 2.51
CA ASP A 27 1.99 -0.90 3.69
C ASP A 27 0.53 -1.34 3.86
N HIS A 28 -0.39 -0.76 3.07
CA HIS A 28 -1.80 -1.14 2.99
C HIS A 28 -2.49 -1.20 4.36
N ILE A 29 -1.96 -0.47 5.36
CA ILE A 29 -2.48 -0.47 6.73
C ILE A 29 -3.91 0.09 6.75
N GLU A 30 -4.24 0.97 5.81
CA GLU A 30 -5.57 1.56 5.66
C GLU A 30 -6.51 0.74 4.77
N CYS A 31 -6.03 -0.38 4.20
CA CYS A 31 -6.83 -1.28 3.40
C CYS A 31 -7.46 -2.40 4.25
N GLY A 32 -8.65 -2.85 3.87
CA GLY A 32 -9.32 -3.97 4.50
C GLY A 32 -10.42 -4.55 3.61
N THR A 33 -10.90 -5.74 3.96
CA THR A 33 -12.03 -6.37 3.26
C THR A 33 -13.23 -6.40 4.18
N ILE A 34 -14.35 -5.84 3.73
CA ILE A 34 -15.63 -5.92 4.43
C ILE A 34 -16.52 -6.93 3.71
N VAL A 35 -17.07 -7.89 4.47
CA VAL A 35 -18.05 -8.84 3.96
C VAL A 35 -19.45 -8.31 4.26
N LYS A 36 -20.14 -7.82 3.22
CA LYS A 36 -21.55 -7.40 3.31
C LYS A 36 -22.44 -8.60 2.98
N LYS A 37 -23.36 -8.93 3.88
CA LYS A 37 -24.40 -9.91 3.63
C LYS A 37 -25.58 -9.18 3.00
N GLU A 38 -25.79 -9.39 1.70
CA GLU A 38 -26.91 -8.82 0.96
C GLU A 38 -27.89 -9.94 0.59
N VAL A 39 -29.16 -9.58 0.40
CA VAL A 39 -30.16 -10.49 -0.16
C VAL A 39 -30.41 -10.05 -1.59
N ASP A 40 -30.19 -10.94 -2.54
CA ASP A 40 -30.41 -10.65 -3.96
C ASP A 40 -31.91 -10.53 -4.28
N LYS A 41 -32.24 -10.10 -5.51
CA LYS A 41 -33.63 -9.93 -5.96
C LYS A 41 -34.44 -11.24 -5.96
N ASN A 42 -33.78 -12.38 -5.85
CA ASN A 42 -34.37 -13.72 -5.86
C ASN A 42 -34.49 -14.30 -4.44
N GLY A 43 -34.12 -13.54 -3.40
CA GLY A 43 -34.19 -13.96 -2.01
C GLY A 43 -32.97 -14.77 -1.53
N ASN A 44 -31.93 -14.91 -2.34
CA ASN A 44 -30.72 -15.63 -1.92
C ASN A 44 -29.82 -14.72 -1.07
N LYS A 45 -29.25 -15.29 -0.01
CA LYS A 45 -28.23 -14.62 0.78
C LYS A 45 -26.91 -14.68 0.01
N ILE A 46 -26.40 -13.52 -0.38
CA ILE A 46 -25.12 -13.36 -1.04
C ILE A 46 -24.13 -12.68 -0.10
N ASN A 47 -22.90 -13.17 -0.09
CA ASN A 47 -21.78 -12.49 0.56
C ASN A 47 -21.09 -11.65 -0.51
N LYS A 48 -21.10 -10.34 -0.34
CA LYS A 48 -20.38 -9.40 -1.18
C LYS A 48 -19.13 -8.96 -0.43
N GLU A 49 -17.97 -9.39 -0.92
CA GLU A 49 -16.69 -8.90 -0.42
C GLU A 49 -16.38 -7.56 -1.08
N GLU A 50 -16.18 -6.54 -0.26
CA GLU A 50 -15.81 -5.20 -0.71
C GLU A 50 -14.43 -4.87 -0.16
N HIS A 51 -13.48 -4.63 -1.08
CA HIS A 51 -12.18 -4.10 -0.72
C HIS A 51 -12.31 -2.60 -0.47
N ILE A 52 -11.91 -2.15 0.71
CA ILE A 52 -11.94 -0.75 1.10
C ILE A 52 -10.52 -0.34 1.41
N CYS A 53 -10.02 0.64 0.67
CA CYS A 53 -8.73 1.24 0.98
C CYS A 53 -8.78 2.75 0.82
N LYS A 54 -8.27 3.46 1.83
CA LYS A 54 -8.26 4.93 1.89
C LYS A 54 -7.01 5.54 1.26
N GLU A 55 -6.04 4.71 0.91
CA GLU A 55 -4.80 5.13 0.25
C GLU A 55 -5.11 5.75 -1.12
N LYS A 56 -4.34 6.79 -1.48
CA LYS A 56 -4.47 7.46 -2.78
C LYS A 56 -4.18 6.52 -3.96
N TYR A 57 -3.39 5.48 -3.73
CA TYR A 57 -3.04 4.45 -4.69
C TYR A 57 -3.58 3.10 -4.17
N ASN A 58 -4.87 2.87 -4.37
CA ASN A 58 -5.60 1.68 -3.90
C ASN A 58 -5.94 0.76 -5.08
N PHE A 59 -4.99 -0.10 -5.48
CA PHE A 59 -5.18 -1.08 -6.55
C PHE A 59 -5.46 -2.48 -5.99
#